data_AF-Q5VJB5-F1
#
_entry.id   AF-Q5VJB5-F1
#
_cell.length_a   1.000
_cell.length_b   1.000
_cell.length_c   1.000
_cell.angle_alpha   90.00
_cell.angle_beta   90.00
_cell.angle_gamma   90.00
#
_symmetry.space_group_name_H-M   'P 1'
#
loop_
_entity.id
_entity.type
_entity.pdbx_description
1 polymer ?
#
loop_
_entity_poly.entity_id
_entity_poly.type
_entity_poly.pdbx_seq_one_letter_code
_entity_poly.pdbx_strand_id
1 'polypeptide(L)'
;VFQLMVKGECHYINGTEKVRYVVRCIYNRIQFLMFDSDVGHFVGFTPWGEKQAQYYNSLPERMEYYRGEVDRYCRHNYKVSTPFLVERRVPPSVSISLLPSSSQSGPRGLLCSVLDFYPAPIQV
;
A
#
# COMPACT_ATOMS: atom_id res chain seq x y z
N VAL A 1 8.12 26.02 -0.97
CA VAL A 1 8.66 24.83 -0.27
C VAL A 1 8.80 23.72 -1.30
N PHE A 2 9.95 23.04 -1.35
CA PHE A 2 10.19 21.91 -2.25
C PHE A 2 10.05 20.59 -1.48
N GLN A 3 9.36 19.61 -2.07
CA GLN A 3 9.17 18.29 -1.49
C GLN A 3 9.58 17.21 -2.49
N LEU A 4 10.54 16.37 -2.10
CA LEU A 4 10.90 15.14 -2.80
C LEU A 4 10.44 13.95 -1.96
N MET A 5 9.74 13.00 -2.57
CA MET A 5 9.26 11.77 -1.95
C MET A 5 9.63 10.57 -2.82
N VAL A 6 10.11 9.50 -2.19
CA VAL A 6 10.34 8.21 -2.82
C VAL A 6 9.46 7.18 -2.12
N LYS A 7 8.64 6.47 -2.87
CA LYS A 7 7.81 5.36 -2.35
C LYS A 7 8.26 4.05 -2.96
N GLY A 8 8.59 3.07 -2.12
CA GLY A 8 8.75 1.68 -2.52
C GLY A 8 7.53 0.88 -2.08
N GLU A 9 6.76 0.39 -3.04
CA GLU A 9 5.49 -0.31 -2.83
C GLU A 9 5.64 -1.77 -3.25
N CYS A 10 5.10 -2.68 -2.44
CA CYS A 10 5.01 -4.10 -2.75
C CYS A 10 3.53 -4.50 -2.81
N HIS A 11 3.09 -4.97 -3.97
CA HIS A 11 1.73 -5.46 -4.18
C HIS A 11 1.73 -6.99 -4.18
N TYR A 12 0.94 -7.58 -3.29
CA TYR A 12 0.86 -9.01 -3.04
C TYR A 12 -0.50 -9.54 -3.52
N ILE A 13 -0.50 -10.54 -4.40
CA ILE A 13 -1.70 -11.20 -4.92
C ILE A 13 -1.58 -12.69 -4.58
N ASN A 14 -2.63 -13.24 -3.96
CA ASN A 14 -2.65 -14.61 -3.43
C ASN A 14 -1.45 -14.91 -2.53
N GLY A 15 -1.27 -14.08 -1.50
CA GLY A 15 -0.10 -14.16 -0.63
C GLY A 15 1.15 -13.71 -1.37
N THR A 16 2.15 -14.59 -1.50
CA THR A 16 3.37 -14.30 -2.24
C THR A 16 3.41 -14.92 -3.62
N GLU A 17 2.33 -15.54 -4.13
CA GLU A 17 2.36 -16.16 -5.47
C GLU A 17 2.78 -15.16 -6.55
N LYS A 18 2.10 -14.01 -6.61
CA LYS A 18 2.45 -12.88 -7.49
C LYS A 18 2.77 -11.65 -6.65
N VAL A 19 3.99 -11.14 -6.84
CA VAL A 19 4.52 -9.96 -6.12
C VAL A 19 5.02 -8.95 -7.14
N ARG A 20 4.53 -7.72 -7.05
CA ARG A 20 4.97 -6.60 -7.88
C ARG A 20 5.62 -5.53 -7.02
N TYR A 21 6.84 -5.15 -7.36
CA TYR A 21 7.58 -4.08 -6.71
C TYR A 21 7.54 -2.81 -7.57
N VAL A 22 7.16 -1.68 -6.96
CA VAL A 22 7.07 -0.39 -7.66
C VAL A 22 7.82 0.66 -6.84
N VAL A 23 8.73 1.39 -7.50
CA VAL A 23 9.36 2.58 -6.92
C VAL A 23 8.83 3.82 -7.62
N ARG A 24 8.30 4.78 -6.86
CA ARG A 24 7.82 6.06 -7.39
C ARG A 24 8.64 7.20 -6.82
N CYS A 25 9.20 8.03 -7.69
CA CYS A 25 9.87 9.28 -7.31
C CYS A 25 8.97 10.46 -7.66
N ILE A 26 8.61 11.25 -6.65
CA ILE A 26 7.58 12.28 -6.69
C ILE A 26 8.19 13.60 -6.24
N TYR A 27 8.11 14.62 -7.08
CA TYR A 27 8.55 15.97 -6.79
C TYR A 27 7.36 16.92 -6.77
N ASN A 28 7.08 17.58 -5.65
CA ASN A 28 5.93 18.47 -5.46
C ASN A 28 4.60 17.84 -5.96
N ARG A 29 4.36 16.57 -5.58
CA ARG A 29 3.19 15.75 -5.98
C ARG A 29 3.16 15.32 -7.45
N ILE A 30 4.15 15.68 -8.25
CA ILE A 30 4.32 15.22 -9.63
C ILE A 30 5.26 14.02 -9.62
N GLN A 31 4.74 12.84 -9.97
CA GLN A 31 5.59 11.68 -10.22
C GLN A 31 6.44 11.97 -11.46
N PHE A 32 7.77 11.97 -11.32
CA PHE A 32 8.67 12.22 -12.44
C PHE A 32 9.36 10.95 -12.93
N LEU A 33 9.56 9.95 -12.07
CA LEU A 33 10.27 8.71 -12.40
C LEU A 33 9.60 7.54 -11.67
N MET A 34 9.51 6.38 -12.32
CA MET A 34 9.00 5.14 -11.72
C MET A 34 9.81 3.93 -12.18
N PHE A 35 10.07 2.99 -11.28
CA PHE A 35 10.42 1.62 -11.64
C PHE A 35 9.24 0.71 -11.33
N ASP A 36 9.00 -0.26 -12.19
CA ASP A 36 7.94 -1.25 -12.03
C ASP A 36 8.51 -2.62 -12.39
N SER A 37 8.45 -3.59 -11.47
CA SER A 37 9.00 -4.93 -11.68
C SER A 37 8.36 -5.67 -12.85
N ASP A 38 7.09 -5.39 -13.15
CA ASP A 38 6.39 -6.01 -14.28
C ASP A 38 6.91 -5.45 -15.63
N VAL A 39 7.46 -4.23 -15.62
CA VAL A 39 8.07 -3.57 -16.78
C VAL A 39 9.59 -3.81 -16.84
N GLY A 40 10.23 -3.99 -15.68
CA GLY A 40 11.64 -4.33 -15.53
C GLY A 40 12.63 -3.18 -15.75
N HIS A 41 12.16 -1.94 -15.93
CA HIS A 41 13.01 -0.76 -16.09
C HIS A 41 12.35 0.54 -15.63
N PHE A 42 13.12 1.62 -15.53
CA PHE A 42 12.62 2.93 -15.16
C PHE A 42 11.93 3.63 -16.33
N VAL A 43 10.83 4.31 -16.02
CA VAL A 43 10.05 5.15 -16.94
C VAL A 43 9.96 6.57 -16.39
N GLY A 44 10.24 7.55 -17.24
CA GLY A 44 10.12 8.98 -16.93
C GLY A 44 8.76 9.53 -17.35
N PHE A 45 8.20 10.45 -16.56
CA PHE A 45 6.88 11.07 -16.81
C PHE A 45 6.96 12.58 -17.04
N THR A 46 8.17 13.13 -17.01
CA THR A 46 8.47 14.54 -17.27
C THR A 46 9.78 14.61 -18.07
N PRO A 47 10.12 15.73 -18.71
CA PRO A 47 11.39 15.87 -19.42
C PRO A 47 12.62 15.62 -18.53
N TRP A 48 12.51 15.96 -17.24
CA TRP A 48 13.54 15.59 -16.27
C TRP A 48 13.50 14.09 -15.96
N GLY A 49 12.31 13.56 -15.69
CA GLY A 49 12.07 12.13 -15.51
C GLY A 49 12.67 11.24 -16.59
N GLU A 50 12.54 11.62 -17.86
CA GLU A 50 13.08 10.86 -18.99
C GLU A 50 14.61 10.78 -18.97
N LYS A 51 15.30 11.90 -18.69
CA LYS A 51 16.76 11.91 -18.54
C LYS A 51 17.20 11.04 -17.38
N GLN A 52 16.46 11.06 -16.26
CA GLN A 52 16.72 10.16 -15.15
C GLN A 52 16.51 8.70 -15.56
N ALA A 53 15.39 8.38 -16.21
CA ALA A 53 15.12 7.02 -16.65
C ALA A 53 16.24 6.48 -17.54
N GLN A 54 16.71 7.27 -18.50
CA GLN A 54 17.86 6.91 -19.35
C GLN A 54 19.12 6.63 -18.52
N TYR A 55 19.46 7.52 -17.58
CA TYR A 55 20.63 7.36 -16.72
C TYR A 55 20.55 6.10 -15.83
N TYR A 56 19.41 5.85 -15.20
CA TYR A 56 19.23 4.66 -14.35
C TYR A 56 19.26 3.38 -15.19
N ASN A 57 18.59 3.37 -16.33
CA ASN A 57 18.52 2.20 -17.22
C ASN A 57 19.87 1.88 -17.87
N SER A 58 20.79 2.84 -17.98
CA SER A 58 22.15 2.62 -18.48
C SER A 58 23.11 2.02 -17.45
N LEU A 59 22.68 1.75 -16.21
CA LEU A 59 23.51 1.20 -15.13
C LEU A 59 23.12 -0.25 -14.82
N PRO A 60 23.82 -1.28 -15.38
CA PRO A 60 23.41 -2.68 -15.26
C PRO A 60 23.29 -3.18 -13.83
N GLU A 61 24.30 -2.91 -12.98
CA GLU A 61 24.31 -3.34 -11.57
C GLU A 61 23.10 -2.78 -10.80
N ARG A 62 22.75 -1.52 -11.07
CA ARG A 62 21.61 -0.88 -10.42
C ARG A 62 20.29 -1.47 -10.91
N MET A 63 20.18 -1.77 -12.21
CA MET A 63 19.00 -2.41 -12.77
C MET A 63 18.79 -3.83 -12.25
N GLU A 64 19.86 -4.59 -12.09
CA GLU A 64 19.81 -5.92 -11.47
C GLU A 64 19.34 -5.82 -10.01
N TYR A 65 19.89 -4.86 -9.25
CA TYR A 65 19.45 -4.61 -7.88
C TYR A 65 17.94 -4.33 -7.80
N TYR A 66 17.40 -3.40 -8.61
CA TYR A 66 15.96 -3.09 -8.59
C TYR A 66 15.08 -4.25 -9.02
N ARG A 67 15.52 -5.07 -9.98
CA ARG A 67 14.80 -6.28 -10.38
C ARG A 67 14.80 -7.33 -9.28
N GLY A 68 15.88 -7.42 -8.49
CA GLY A 68 15.99 -8.33 -7.35
C GLY A 68 15.18 -7.93 -6.10
N GLU A 69 14.69 -6.68 -6.02
CA GLU A 69 13.94 -6.19 -4.85
C GLU A 69 12.61 -6.94 -4.63
N VAL A 70 12.03 -7.55 -5.66
CA VAL A 70 10.83 -8.38 -5.51
C VAL A 70 11.07 -9.49 -4.47
N ASP A 71 12.19 -10.19 -4.57
CA ASP A 71 12.51 -11.27 -3.66
C ASP A 71 13.24 -10.76 -2.41
N ARG A 72 14.27 -9.94 -2.61
CA ARG A 72 15.14 -9.45 -1.54
C ARG A 72 14.41 -8.55 -0.55
N TYR A 73 13.51 -7.70 -1.03
CA TYR A 73 12.77 -6.76 -0.21
C TYR A 73 11.33 -7.22 0.00
N CYS A 74 10.52 -7.38 -1.05
CA CYS A 74 9.08 -7.60 -0.87
C CYS A 74 8.77 -8.97 -0.23
N ARG A 75 9.25 -10.08 -0.78
CA ARG A 75 8.97 -11.42 -0.20
C ARG A 75 9.59 -11.59 1.18
N HIS A 76 10.82 -11.11 1.34
CA HIS A 76 11.51 -11.14 2.63
C HIS A 76 10.70 -10.43 3.71
N ASN A 77 10.32 -9.16 3.49
CA ASN A 77 9.57 -8.38 4.48
C ASN A 77 8.16 -8.90 4.69
N TYR A 78 7.51 -9.44 3.65
CA TYR A 78 6.21 -10.11 3.80
C TYR A 78 6.33 -11.24 4.82
N LYS A 79 7.28 -12.16 4.64
CA LYS A 79 7.52 -13.28 5.56
C LYS A 79 7.80 -12.82 6.99
N VAL A 80 8.64 -11.81 7.16
CA VAL A 80 8.99 -11.26 8.47
C VAL A 80 7.77 -10.62 9.15
N SER A 81 6.91 -9.95 8.38
CA SER A 81 5.77 -9.20 8.91
C SER A 81 4.48 -10.01 9.00
N THR A 82 4.41 -11.18 8.36
CA THR A 82 3.23 -12.06 8.34
C THR A 82 2.58 -12.25 9.71
N PRO A 83 3.32 -12.59 10.79
CA PRO A 83 2.71 -12.84 12.10
C PRO A 83 2.01 -11.60 12.69
N PHE A 84 2.48 -10.41 12.34
CA PHE A 84 2.03 -9.15 12.93
C PHE A 84 1.01 -8.39 12.06
N LEU A 85 0.96 -8.65 10.75
CA LEU A 85 0.11 -7.92 9.81
C LEU A 85 -0.91 -8.81 9.10
N VAL A 86 -0.45 -9.89 8.47
CA VAL A 86 -1.28 -10.73 7.59
C VAL A 86 -2.15 -11.67 8.43
N GLU A 87 -1.55 -12.31 9.43
CA GLU A 87 -2.23 -13.25 10.33
C GLU A 87 -2.92 -12.54 11.49
N ARG A 88 -2.66 -11.24 11.69
CA ARG A 88 -3.28 -10.46 12.75
C ARG A 88 -4.80 -10.47 12.61
N ARG A 89 -5.48 -10.87 13.68
CA ARG A 89 -6.93 -10.79 13.84
C ARG A 89 -7.22 -10.13 15.18
N VAL A 90 -8.12 -9.15 15.17
CA VAL A 90 -8.62 -8.51 16.39
C VAL A 90 -10.14 -8.64 16.37
N PRO A 91 -10.75 -9.29 17.37
CA PRO A 91 -12.19 -9.44 17.44
C PRO A 91 -12.88 -8.07 17.67
N PRO A 92 -14.10 -7.87 17.16
CA PRO A 92 -14.83 -6.62 17.35
C PRO A 92 -15.37 -6.45 18.76
N SER A 93 -15.41 -5.20 19.19
CA SER A 93 -16.21 -4.73 20.32
C SER A 93 -17.61 -4.38 19.82
N VAL A 94 -18.63 -5.07 20.33
CA VAL A 94 -20.03 -4.83 19.95
C VAL A 94 -20.78 -4.19 21.09
N SER A 95 -21.49 -3.08 20.80
CA SER A 95 -22.38 -2.44 21.75
C SER A 95 -23.71 -2.11 21.10
N ILE A 96 -24.80 -2.32 21.86
CA ILE A 96 -26.15 -1.98 21.44
C ILE A 96 -26.61 -0.79 22.27
N SER A 97 -26.98 0.28 21.59
CA SER A 97 -27.52 1.49 22.22
C SER A 97 -28.85 1.87 21.61
N LEU A 98 -29.67 2.63 22.34
CA LEU A 98 -30.91 3.17 21.82
C LEU A 98 -30.60 4.29 20.82
N LEU A 99 -31.20 4.24 19.63
CA LEU A 99 -31.06 5.30 18.64
C LEU A 99 -31.93 6.48 19.07
N PRO A 100 -31.35 7.65 19.43
CA PRO A 100 -32.14 8.80 19.86
C PRO A 100 -32.93 9.36 18.68
N SER A 101 -34.23 9.59 18.89
CA SER A 101 -35.09 10.24 17.89
C SER A 101 -35.08 11.75 18.10
N SER A 102 -34.75 12.51 17.06
CA SER A 102 -34.89 13.98 17.07
C SER A 102 -36.33 14.47 16.93
N SER A 103 -37.29 13.56 16.68
CA SER A 103 -38.67 13.90 16.28
C SER A 103 -39.79 13.23 17.09
N GLN A 104 -39.47 12.24 17.93
CA GLN A 104 -40.47 11.55 18.78
C GLN A 104 -39.96 11.39 20.21
N SER A 105 -40.89 11.40 21.17
CA SER A 105 -40.65 11.03 22.56
C SER A 105 -40.47 9.50 22.67
N GLY A 106 -39.28 9.01 22.32
CA GLY A 106 -38.91 7.59 22.42
C GLY A 106 -37.76 7.19 21.50
N PRO A 107 -37.09 6.05 21.76
CA PRO A 107 -36.02 5.56 20.91
C PRO A 107 -36.57 5.03 19.58
N ARG A 108 -35.91 5.41 18.47
CA ARG A 108 -36.37 5.12 17.08
C ARG A 108 -35.95 3.73 16.57
N GLY A 109 -35.04 3.08 17.27
CA GLY A 109 -34.47 1.78 16.93
C GLY A 109 -33.28 1.45 17.83
N LEU A 110 -32.58 0.36 17.52
CA LEU A 110 -31.32 -0.01 18.15
C LEU A 110 -30.16 0.32 17.21
N LEU A 111 -29.11 0.95 17.76
CA LEU A 111 -27.83 1.14 17.09
C LEU A 111 -26.88 0.03 17.51
N CYS A 112 -26.41 -0.76 16.54
CA CYS A 112 -25.34 -1.73 16.74
C CYS A 112 -24.01 -1.08 16.31
N SER A 113 -23.14 -0.81 17.28
CA SER A 113 -21.80 -0.28 17.02
C SER A 113 -20.78 -1.41 17.09
N VAL A 114 -20.09 -1.66 15.97
CA VAL A 114 -19.04 -2.69 15.82
C VAL A 114 -17.72 -1.96 15.63
N LEU A 115 -16.85 -2.01 16.63
CA LEU A 115 -15.63 -1.21 16.72
C LEU A 115 -14.39 -2.08 16.99
N ASP A 116 -13.22 -1.48 16.89
CA ASP A 116 -11.92 -2.03 17.35
C ASP A 116 -11.48 -3.37 16.74
N PHE A 117 -12.01 -3.75 15.58
CA PHE A 117 -11.63 -4.99 14.90
C PHE A 117 -10.61 -4.79 13.78
N TYR A 118 -9.93 -5.88 13.42
CA TYR A 118 -9.04 -5.95 12.27
C TYR A 118 -9.01 -7.37 11.71
N PRO A 119 -9.00 -7.56 10.37
CA PRO A 119 -8.98 -6.53 9.32
C PRO A 119 -10.35 -5.87 9.09
N ALA A 120 -10.37 -4.76 8.35
CA ALA A 120 -11.58 -3.97 8.10
C ALA A 120 -12.67 -4.68 7.25
N PRO A 121 -12.36 -5.53 6.25
CA PRO A 121 -13.40 -6.30 5.56
C PRO A 121 -14.08 -7.29 6.51
N ILE A 122 -15.37 -7.11 6.72
CA ILE A 122 -16.24 -8.01 7.49
C ILE A 122 -17.45 -8.42 6.65
N GLN A 123 -17.95 -9.62 6.90
CA GLN A 123 -19.31 -10.00 6.52
C GLN A 123 -20.21 -9.67 7.72
N VAL A 124 -21.21 -8.82 7.51
CA VAL A 124 -22.25 -8.48 8.50
C VAL A 124 -23.53 -9.20 8.12
#